data_AF-A0A2U3Y2X4-F1
#
_entry.id   AF-A0A2U3Y2X4-F1
#
_cell.length_a   1.000
_cell.length_b   1.000
_cell.length_c   1.000
_cell.angle_alpha   90.00
_cell.angle_beta   90.00
_cell.angle_gamma   90.00
#
_symmetry.space_group_name_H-M   'P 1'
#
loop_
_entity.id
_entity.type
_entity.pdbx_description
1 polymer ?
#
loop_
_entity_poly.entity_id
_entity_poly.type
_entity_poly.pdbx_seq_one_letter_code
_entity_poly.pdbx_strand_id
1 'polypeptide(L)'
;MAERKPEGSGFYMTRLSMALAYCIAPDASTQPHPQLGNTQQQTVLGKELTGTMPHQYPALTPEQKKELSDIAHRIVAPGKGILAADESTGSIAKRLQSIGTENTEENRRFYRQLLLTADDRVNPCIGGVILFHETLYQKTDDGRPFPQVIKSKGGVVGIKVRGRGLRM
;
A
#
# COMPACT_ATOMS: atom_id res chain seq x y z
N MET A 1 -18.27 36.13 -49.82
CA MET A 1 -17.64 35.79 -51.12
C MET A 1 -16.17 36.16 -51.04
N ALA A 2 -15.22 35.41 -51.60
CA ALA A 2 -15.38 34.24 -52.47
C ALA A 2 -14.84 32.94 -51.83
N GLU A 3 -15.20 31.80 -52.41
CA GLU A 3 -14.73 30.47 -52.02
C GLU A 3 -13.48 30.05 -52.80
N ARG A 4 -12.69 29.12 -52.24
CA ARG A 4 -12.16 28.00 -53.04
C ARG A 4 -11.77 26.78 -52.17
N LYS A 5 -12.32 25.64 -52.56
CA LYS A 5 -11.94 24.25 -52.26
C LYS A 5 -11.72 23.55 -53.63
N PRO A 6 -11.43 22.24 -53.78
CA PRO A 6 -11.11 21.18 -52.80
C PRO A 6 -9.73 20.55 -53.16
N GLU A 7 -9.28 19.31 -52.86
CA GLU A 7 -9.60 18.27 -51.85
C GLU A 7 -8.41 17.30 -51.70
N GLY A 8 -8.41 16.47 -50.63
CA GLY A 8 -7.63 15.22 -50.55
C GLY A 8 -6.19 15.33 -50.00
N SER A 9 -5.56 14.24 -49.54
CA SER A 9 -6.05 12.88 -49.27
C SER A 9 -5.08 12.16 -48.30
N GLY A 10 -5.50 11.10 -47.58
CA GLY A 10 -4.54 10.22 -46.87
C GLY A 10 -4.83 9.76 -45.43
N PHE A 11 -6.08 9.68 -44.96
CA PHE A 11 -6.38 8.98 -43.70
C PHE A 11 -6.28 7.46 -43.91
N TYR A 12 -5.21 6.82 -43.43
CA TYR A 12 -5.10 5.36 -43.41
C TYR A 12 -5.59 4.77 -42.08
N MET A 13 -6.55 3.86 -42.21
CA MET A 13 -7.25 3.18 -41.12
C MET A 13 -6.70 1.78 -40.90
N THR A 14 -6.29 1.47 -39.67
CA THR A 14 -6.35 0.08 -39.17
C THR A 14 -6.61 0.03 -37.66
N ARG A 15 -7.69 -0.63 -37.26
CA ARG A 15 -7.88 -1.15 -35.89
C ARG A 15 -7.37 -2.58 -35.85
N LEU A 16 -6.51 -2.93 -34.90
CA LEU A 16 -6.09 -4.30 -34.61
C LEU A 16 -5.38 -4.34 -33.24
N SER A 17 -5.57 -5.32 -32.35
CA SER A 17 -6.76 -6.13 -32.05
C SER A 17 -6.70 -6.54 -30.57
N MET A 18 -7.86 -6.76 -29.94
CA MET A 18 -7.93 -7.34 -28.60
C MET A 18 -7.69 -8.86 -28.70
N ALA A 19 -6.65 -9.37 -28.04
CA ALA A 19 -6.28 -10.78 -28.07
C ALA A 19 -6.18 -11.34 -26.64
N LEU A 20 -7.26 -12.00 -26.20
CA LEU A 20 -7.30 -12.79 -24.97
C LEU A 20 -6.67 -14.17 -25.24
N ALA A 21 -5.68 -14.59 -24.46
CA ALA A 21 -5.05 -15.90 -24.57
C ALA A 21 -5.08 -16.63 -23.22
N TYR A 22 -5.74 -17.79 -23.19
CA TYR A 22 -6.01 -18.56 -21.97
C TYR A 22 -5.73 -20.04 -22.24
N CYS A 23 -4.53 -20.50 -21.88
CA CYS A 23 -4.11 -21.92 -21.93
C CYS A 23 -3.39 -22.22 -20.61
N ILE A 24 -3.98 -23.02 -19.70
CA ILE A 24 -4.07 -24.49 -19.73
C ILE A 24 -2.71 -25.15 -19.45
N ALA A 25 -2.65 -25.91 -18.35
CA ALA A 25 -1.50 -26.72 -17.94
C ALA A 25 -1.79 -28.22 -18.16
N PRO A 26 -0.76 -29.07 -18.35
CA PRO A 26 -0.89 -30.53 -18.35
C PRO A 26 -0.58 -31.15 -16.98
N ASP A 27 -1.31 -32.21 -16.63
CA ASP A 27 -1.03 -33.13 -15.50
C ASP A 27 -0.49 -34.48 -16.05
N ALA A 28 -0.18 -35.45 -15.18
CA ALA A 28 0.83 -36.50 -15.39
C ALA A 28 0.34 -37.92 -15.77
N SER A 29 1.21 -38.94 -15.54
CA SER A 29 1.13 -40.37 -15.90
C SER A 29 1.54 -40.70 -17.36
N THR A 30 2.19 -41.82 -17.75
CA THR A 30 2.40 -43.18 -17.18
C THR A 30 3.78 -43.72 -17.69
N GLN A 31 4.81 -44.08 -16.88
CA GLN A 31 5.17 -45.41 -16.28
C GLN A 31 5.47 -46.58 -17.27
N PRO A 32 6.31 -47.62 -16.98
CA PRO A 32 7.51 -47.71 -16.10
C PRO A 32 8.68 -48.68 -16.53
N HIS A 33 9.81 -48.65 -15.78
CA HIS A 33 10.77 -49.77 -15.51
C HIS A 33 11.70 -50.34 -16.63
N PRO A 34 12.80 -51.11 -16.32
CA PRO A 34 13.17 -51.87 -15.10
C PRO A 34 14.50 -51.48 -14.39
N GLN A 35 14.96 -52.33 -13.46
CA GLN A 35 16.09 -52.18 -12.51
C GLN A 35 17.08 -53.36 -12.59
N LEU A 36 18.41 -53.14 -12.44
CA LEU A 36 19.35 -54.15 -11.89
C LEU A 36 20.77 -53.60 -11.59
N GLY A 37 21.42 -54.16 -10.54
CA GLY A 37 22.89 -54.40 -10.53
C GLY A 37 23.80 -53.41 -9.77
N ASN A 38 24.40 -53.86 -8.66
CA ASN A 38 25.42 -53.12 -7.89
C ASN A 38 26.85 -53.57 -8.24
N THR A 39 27.85 -52.69 -8.10
CA THR A 39 29.26 -53.03 -7.75
C THR A 39 29.97 -51.78 -7.16
N GLN A 40 31.07 -51.96 -6.43
CA GLN A 40 31.64 -51.01 -5.46
C GLN A 40 32.81 -50.15 -5.99
N GLN A 41 33.38 -49.34 -5.08
CA GLN A 41 34.67 -48.61 -5.07
C GLN A 41 34.66 -47.14 -5.53
N GLN A 42 35.29 -46.18 -4.83
CA GLN A 42 35.83 -46.19 -3.45
C GLN A 42 35.91 -44.77 -2.85
N THR A 43 35.88 -44.68 -1.52
CA THR A 43 35.85 -43.43 -0.73
C THR A 43 37.15 -42.63 -0.78
N VAL A 44 37.09 -41.31 -0.93
CA VAL A 44 38.17 -40.37 -0.57
C VAL A 44 37.61 -39.14 0.16
N LEU A 45 38.02 -38.95 1.41
CA LEU A 45 37.94 -37.73 2.24
C LEU A 45 36.70 -36.84 2.08
N GLY A 46 35.65 -37.17 2.83
CA GLY A 46 34.61 -36.19 3.14
C GLY A 46 35.16 -35.08 4.05
N LYS A 47 34.75 -33.84 3.78
CA LYS A 47 34.70 -32.78 4.79
C LYS A 47 33.25 -32.36 4.94
N GLU A 48 32.53 -33.13 5.75
CA GLU A 48 31.14 -32.86 6.09
C GLU A 48 31.06 -31.47 6.74
N LEU A 49 30.51 -30.51 6.01
CA LEU A 49 30.20 -29.20 6.56
C LEU A 49 28.96 -29.37 7.43
N THR A 50 29.19 -29.71 8.70
CA THR A 50 28.22 -29.62 9.80
C THR A 50 27.91 -28.15 10.13
N GLY A 51 27.58 -27.38 9.08
CA GLY A 51 27.15 -26.01 9.17
C GLY A 51 25.85 -25.96 9.96
N THR A 52 25.92 -25.40 11.17
CA THR A 52 24.79 -25.27 12.08
C THR A 52 23.64 -24.57 11.37
N MET A 53 22.62 -25.33 10.95
CA MET A 53 21.42 -24.77 10.32
C MET A 53 20.83 -23.72 11.27
N PRO A 54 20.80 -22.44 10.87
CA PRO A 54 20.48 -21.36 11.80
C PRO A 54 19.05 -21.55 12.31
N HIS A 55 18.90 -21.63 13.63
CA HIS A 55 17.61 -21.92 14.27
C HIS A 55 16.61 -20.80 13.95
N GLN A 56 15.67 -21.09 13.05
CA GLN A 56 14.72 -20.12 12.56
C GLN A 56 13.54 -19.98 13.52
N TYR A 57 13.64 -19.04 14.46
CA TYR A 57 12.52 -18.63 15.31
C TYR A 57 11.52 -17.80 14.47
N PRO A 58 10.28 -18.28 14.24
CA PRO A 58 9.31 -17.57 13.41
C PRO A 58 8.75 -16.36 14.16
N ALA A 59 9.14 -15.15 13.75
CA ALA A 59 8.70 -13.91 14.39
C ALA A 59 7.19 -13.61 14.27
N LEU A 60 6.47 -14.27 13.34
CA LEU A 60 5.05 -14.07 13.07
C LEU A 60 4.39 -15.39 12.59
N THR A 61 3.15 -15.64 13.02
CA THR A 61 2.30 -16.73 12.54
C THR A 61 1.81 -16.49 11.09
N PRO A 62 1.28 -17.50 10.38
CA PRO A 62 0.68 -17.29 9.05
C PRO A 62 -0.46 -16.27 9.05
N GLU A 63 -1.27 -16.24 10.11
CA GLU A 63 -2.44 -15.36 10.26
C GLU A 63 -1.99 -13.91 10.47
N GLN A 64 -0.98 -13.69 11.32
CA GLN A 64 -0.37 -12.36 11.52
C GLN A 64 0.28 -11.83 10.23
N LYS A 65 0.97 -12.70 9.48
CA LYS A 65 1.52 -12.34 8.16
C LYS A 65 0.41 -11.96 7.17
N LYS A 66 -0.71 -12.71 7.16
CA LYS A 66 -1.86 -12.41 6.32
C LYS A 66 -2.50 -11.08 6.70
N GLU A 67 -2.77 -10.83 7.98
CA GLU A 67 -3.34 -9.56 8.47
C GLU A 67 -2.49 -8.36 8.04
N LEU A 68 -1.17 -8.40 8.29
CA LEU A 68 -0.26 -7.32 7.91
C LEU A 68 -0.18 -7.12 6.39
N SER A 69 -0.21 -8.21 5.61
CA SER A 69 -0.27 -8.17 4.15
C SER A 69 -1.58 -7.55 3.64
N ASP A 70 -2.73 -7.98 4.18
CA ASP A 70 -4.06 -7.48 3.81
C ASP A 70 -4.25 -6.01 4.20
N ILE A 71 -3.59 -5.54 5.28
CA ILE A 71 -3.51 -4.12 5.62
C ILE A 71 -2.66 -3.36 4.59
N ALA A 72 -1.46 -3.84 4.29
CA ALA A 72 -0.55 -3.18 3.35
C ALA A 72 -1.18 -3.02 1.96
N HIS A 73 -1.74 -4.09 1.38
CA HIS A 73 -2.38 -4.06 0.06
C HIS A 73 -3.58 -3.10 -0.02
N ARG A 74 -4.33 -2.90 1.07
CA ARG A 74 -5.42 -1.90 1.11
C ARG A 74 -4.93 -0.46 1.13
N ILE A 75 -3.76 -0.20 1.71
CA ILE A 75 -3.16 1.14 1.76
C ILE A 75 -2.66 1.55 0.36
N VAL A 76 -2.11 0.62 -0.42
CA VAL A 76 -1.45 0.88 -1.72
C VAL A 76 -2.20 0.30 -2.93
N ALA A 77 -3.51 0.06 -2.80
CA ALA A 77 -4.34 -0.42 -3.91
C ALA A 77 -4.32 0.58 -5.10
N PRO A 78 -4.53 0.13 -6.35
CA PRO A 78 -4.39 0.99 -7.53
C PRO A 78 -5.18 2.30 -7.44
N GLY A 79 -4.48 3.43 -7.64
CA GLY A 79 -5.03 4.79 -7.51
C GLY A 79 -5.02 5.38 -6.10
N LYS A 80 -4.80 4.57 -5.05
CA LYS A 80 -4.75 5.03 -3.64
C LYS A 80 -3.35 5.41 -3.18
N GLY A 81 -3.27 6.51 -2.44
CA GLY A 81 -2.07 6.99 -1.73
C GLY A 81 -2.32 7.21 -0.23
N ILE A 82 -1.39 7.89 0.43
CA ILE A 82 -1.41 8.16 1.88
C ILE A 82 -1.48 9.67 2.15
N LEU A 83 -2.43 10.10 2.99
CA LEU A 83 -2.41 11.43 3.59
C LEU A 83 -1.58 11.39 4.89
N ALA A 84 -0.45 12.09 4.91
CA ALA A 84 0.31 12.34 6.13
C ALA A 84 -0.24 13.59 6.84
N ALA A 85 -1.06 13.40 7.87
CA ALA A 85 -1.64 14.45 8.72
C ALA A 85 -1.14 14.31 10.18
N ASP A 86 0.10 13.81 10.33
CA ASP A 86 0.72 13.44 11.59
C ASP A 86 1.75 14.47 12.08
N GLU A 87 1.55 15.74 11.76
CA GLU A 87 2.33 16.84 12.31
C GLU A 87 2.08 16.94 13.82
N SER A 88 3.14 16.89 14.62
CA SER A 88 3.05 17.17 16.05
C SER A 88 2.66 18.64 16.29
N THR A 89 2.22 18.95 17.51
CA THR A 89 1.81 20.30 17.93
C THR A 89 2.83 21.38 17.57
N GLY A 90 4.14 21.10 17.63
CA GLY A 90 5.22 22.01 17.22
C GLY A 90 5.50 22.05 15.71
N SER A 91 5.20 20.98 14.97
CA SER A 91 5.32 20.96 13.51
C SER A 91 4.16 21.70 12.84
N ILE A 92 2.92 21.51 13.30
CA ILE A 92 1.75 22.22 12.76
C ILE A 92 1.72 23.71 13.14
N ALA A 93 2.34 24.10 14.26
CA ALA A 93 2.51 25.50 14.65
C ALA A 93 3.01 26.37 13.49
N LYS A 94 4.02 25.88 12.75
CA LYS A 94 4.61 26.60 11.61
C LYS A 94 3.64 26.75 10.43
N ARG A 95 2.78 25.75 10.18
CA ARG A 95 1.73 25.86 9.14
C ARG A 95 0.66 26.86 9.53
N LEU A 96 0.12 26.78 10.75
CA LEU A 96 -0.92 27.71 11.22
C LEU A 96 -0.40 29.15 11.28
N GLN A 97 0.84 29.34 11.76
CA GLN A 97 1.50 30.66 11.75
C GLN A 97 1.66 31.23 10.33
N SER A 98 1.97 30.41 9.32
CA SER A 98 2.10 30.87 7.92
C SER A 98 0.80 31.40 7.31
N ILE A 99 -0.35 31.13 7.93
CA ILE A 99 -1.68 31.64 7.56
C ILE A 99 -2.31 32.51 8.66
N GLY A 100 -1.51 33.06 9.58
CA GLY A 100 -1.97 33.95 10.66
C GLY A 100 -2.91 33.30 11.69
N THR A 101 -2.98 31.97 11.75
CA THR A 101 -3.88 31.23 12.63
C THR A 101 -3.17 30.79 13.92
N GLU A 102 -3.84 30.94 15.06
CA GLU A 102 -3.30 30.51 16.37
C GLU A 102 -3.24 28.98 16.49
N ASN A 103 -2.21 28.45 17.15
CA ASN A 103 -2.04 27.02 17.38
C ASN A 103 -2.83 26.51 18.62
N THR A 104 -4.14 26.75 18.65
CA THR A 104 -5.04 26.14 19.64
C THR A 104 -5.34 24.68 19.29
N GLU A 105 -5.81 23.88 20.27
CA GLU A 105 -6.26 22.52 19.96
C GLU A 105 -7.44 22.54 18.98
N GLU A 106 -8.38 23.45 19.15
CA GLU A 106 -9.55 23.58 18.28
C GLU A 106 -9.16 23.92 16.83
N ASN A 107 -8.22 24.84 16.61
CA ASN A 107 -7.73 25.15 15.26
C ASN A 107 -7.01 23.94 14.62
N ARG A 108 -6.31 23.13 15.41
CA ARG A 108 -5.73 21.85 14.94
C ARG A 108 -6.83 20.83 14.61
N ARG A 109 -7.85 20.68 15.46
CA ARG A 109 -9.01 19.81 15.25
C ARG A 109 -9.74 20.19 13.98
N PHE A 110 -10.09 21.46 13.81
CA PHE A 110 -10.78 22.00 12.64
C PHE A 110 -9.97 21.82 11.34
N TYR A 111 -8.66 22.08 11.36
CA TYR A 111 -7.77 21.81 10.22
C TYR A 111 -7.75 20.32 9.83
N ARG A 112 -7.72 19.39 10.80
CA ARG A 112 -7.81 17.95 10.51
C ARG A 112 -9.21 17.53 10.08
N GLN A 113 -10.27 18.14 10.62
CA GLN A 113 -11.62 17.94 10.13
C GLN A 113 -11.71 18.30 8.65
N LEU A 114 -11.30 19.51 8.25
CA LEU A 114 -11.34 19.97 6.86
C LEU A 114 -10.73 18.96 5.87
N LEU A 115 -9.59 18.36 6.22
CA LEU A 115 -8.93 17.33 5.42
C LEU A 115 -9.69 15.98 5.40
N LEU A 116 -10.27 15.58 6.53
CA LEU A 116 -10.92 14.27 6.70
C LEU A 116 -12.39 14.24 6.26
N THR A 117 -13.08 15.38 6.29
CA THR A 117 -14.48 15.53 5.85
C THR A 117 -14.62 15.99 4.40
N ALA A 118 -13.52 16.30 3.70
CA ALA A 118 -13.49 16.54 2.26
C ALA A 118 -14.26 15.46 1.46
N ASP A 119 -14.99 15.85 0.42
CA ASP A 119 -16.02 15.01 -0.21
C ASP A 119 -15.50 13.72 -0.86
N ASP A 120 -16.43 12.82 -1.19
CA ASP A 120 -16.14 11.43 -1.56
C ASP A 120 -15.31 11.25 -2.85
N ARG A 121 -15.02 12.32 -3.61
CA ARG A 121 -14.00 12.31 -4.68
C ARG A 121 -12.60 11.89 -4.17
N VAL A 122 -12.32 12.02 -2.87
CA VAL A 122 -11.04 11.57 -2.27
C VAL A 122 -11.01 10.09 -1.92
N ASN A 123 -12.16 9.41 -1.84
CA ASN A 123 -12.27 8.01 -1.40
C ASN A 123 -11.55 7.00 -2.31
N PRO A 124 -11.55 7.13 -3.66
CA PRO A 124 -10.71 6.29 -4.52
C PRO A 124 -9.22 6.69 -4.48
N CYS A 125 -8.88 7.88 -3.97
CA CYS A 125 -7.52 8.43 -3.97
C CYS A 125 -6.74 8.18 -2.67
N ILE A 126 -7.42 7.92 -1.55
CA ILE A 126 -6.80 7.74 -0.22
C ILE A 126 -6.98 6.30 0.26
N GLY A 127 -5.87 5.56 0.42
CA GLY A 127 -5.83 4.23 1.02
C GLY A 127 -5.45 4.23 2.49
N GLY A 128 -4.74 5.26 2.96
CA GLY A 128 -4.41 5.43 4.37
C GLY A 128 -4.29 6.90 4.79
N VAL A 129 -4.51 7.15 6.08
CA VAL A 129 -4.21 8.45 6.72
C VAL A 129 -3.37 8.21 7.97
N ILE A 130 -2.21 8.87 8.07
CA ILE A 130 -1.38 8.85 9.27
C ILE A 130 -1.81 10.01 10.16
N LEU A 131 -2.16 9.72 11.42
CA LEU A 131 -2.55 10.71 12.42
C LEU A 131 -1.46 10.93 13.48
N PHE A 132 -1.48 12.13 14.07
CA PHE A 132 -0.81 12.39 15.34
C PHE A 132 -1.68 11.92 16.53
N HIS A 133 -1.07 11.68 17.70
CA HIS A 133 -1.74 11.12 18.87
C HIS A 133 -2.97 11.93 19.32
N GLU A 134 -2.85 13.25 19.36
CA GLU A 134 -3.96 14.19 19.64
C GLU A 134 -5.18 13.91 18.72
N THR A 135 -4.96 13.90 17.42
CA THR A 135 -6.02 13.69 16.41
C THR A 135 -6.62 12.28 16.44
N LEU A 136 -5.92 11.27 16.96
CA LEU A 136 -6.47 9.91 17.07
C LEU A 136 -7.72 9.83 17.97
N TYR A 137 -7.84 10.73 18.94
CA TYR A 137 -8.95 10.77 19.91
C TYR A 137 -9.92 11.94 19.69
N GLN A 138 -9.60 12.87 18.78
CA GLN A 138 -10.46 13.98 18.40
C GLN A 138 -11.67 13.56 17.56
N LYS A 139 -12.66 14.45 17.50
CA LYS A 139 -13.97 14.25 16.86
C LYS A 139 -14.29 15.35 15.84
N THR A 140 -15.10 14.99 14.86
CA THR A 140 -15.83 15.92 13.99
C THR A 140 -16.97 16.63 14.74
N ASP A 141 -17.50 17.70 14.15
CA ASP A 141 -18.61 18.49 14.70
C ASP A 141 -19.90 17.66 14.88
N ASP A 142 -20.09 16.62 14.05
CA ASP A 142 -21.15 15.62 14.17
C ASP A 142 -20.89 14.55 15.26
N GLY A 143 -19.83 14.73 16.06
CA GLY A 143 -19.49 13.88 17.20
C GLY A 143 -18.75 12.58 16.87
N ARG A 144 -18.56 12.23 15.59
CA ARG A 144 -17.83 11.00 15.20
C ARG A 144 -16.33 11.12 15.49
N PRO A 145 -15.66 10.09 16.02
CA PRO A 145 -14.19 10.07 16.11
C PRO A 145 -13.57 10.08 14.70
N PHE A 146 -12.46 10.82 14.52
CA PHE A 146 -11.76 10.84 13.22
C PHE A 146 -11.40 9.45 12.65
N PRO A 147 -11.02 8.43 13.46
CA PRO A 147 -10.84 7.06 12.97
C PRO A 147 -12.09 6.42 12.36
N GLN A 148 -13.31 6.81 12.79
CA GLN A 148 -14.56 6.35 12.18
C GLN A 148 -14.79 7.03 10.83
N VAL A 149 -14.51 8.33 10.72
CA VAL A 149 -14.62 9.09 9.47
C VAL A 149 -13.72 8.50 8.38
N ILE A 150 -12.44 8.26 8.69
CA ILE A 150 -11.47 7.64 7.77
C ILE A 150 -11.93 6.25 7.31
N LYS A 151 -12.38 5.40 8.24
CA LYS A 151 -12.89 4.06 7.93
C LYS A 151 -14.15 4.09 7.06
N SER A 152 -15.07 5.04 7.31
CA SER A 152 -16.29 5.19 6.52
C SER A 152 -16.04 5.56 5.05
N LYS A 153 -14.86 6.13 4.75
CA LYS A 153 -14.38 6.47 3.40
C LYS A 153 -13.49 5.41 2.76
N GLY A 154 -13.36 4.22 3.39
CA GLY A 154 -12.53 3.13 2.88
C GLY A 154 -11.02 3.39 2.99
N GLY A 155 -10.60 4.23 3.95
CA GLY A 155 -9.20 4.45 4.29
C GLY A 155 -8.76 3.67 5.54
N VAL A 156 -7.48 3.30 5.60
CA VAL A 156 -6.84 2.71 6.78
C VAL A 156 -6.33 3.83 7.71
N VAL A 157 -6.48 3.65 9.03
CA VAL A 157 -5.99 4.59 10.04
C VAL A 157 -4.60 4.17 10.49
N GLY A 158 -3.60 5.05 10.30
CA GLY A 158 -2.25 4.92 10.81
C GLY A 158 -1.97 5.90 11.95
N ILE A 159 -0.96 5.59 12.78
CA ILE A 159 -0.57 6.39 13.94
C ILE A 159 0.96 6.61 13.98
N LYS A 160 1.39 7.86 14.15
CA LYS A 160 2.80 8.22 14.29
C LYS A 160 3.34 7.85 15.69
N VAL A 161 4.05 6.72 15.77
CA VAL A 161 4.70 6.26 17.02
C VAL A 161 6.04 6.93 17.33
N ARG A 162 6.63 7.69 16.39
CA ARG A 162 7.93 8.39 16.58
C ARG A 162 7.72 9.76 17.25
N GLY A 163 7.59 9.76 18.58
CA GLY A 163 7.28 10.97 19.36
C GLY A 163 8.47 11.88 19.75
N ARG A 164 9.71 11.39 19.81
CA ARG A 164 10.86 12.11 20.43
C ARG A 164 11.69 12.99 19.48
N GLY A 165 11.19 13.28 18.27
CA GLY A 165 11.95 14.00 17.24
C GLY A 165 13.19 13.24 16.76
N LEU A 166 14.07 13.92 16.03
CA LEU A 166 15.44 13.48 15.82
C LEU A 166 16.29 14.00 16.99
N ARG A 167 17.05 13.10 17.63
CA ARG A 167 18.14 13.50 18.53
C ARG A 167 19.40 13.61 17.67
N MET A 168 20.02 14.79 17.70
CA MET A 168 21.41 15.00 17.30
C MET A 168 22.33 14.66 18.48
#